data_AF-A0A536EIF7-F1
#
_entry.id   AF-A0A536EIF7-F1
#
_cell.length_a   1.000
_cell.length_b   1.000
_cell.length_c   1.000
_cell.angle_alpha   90.00
_cell.angle_beta   90.00
_cell.angle_gamma   90.00
#
_symmetry.space_group_name_H-M   'P 1'
#
loop_
_entity.id
_entity.type
_entity.pdbx_description
1 polymer ?
#
loop_
_entity_poly.entity_id
_entity_poly.type
_entity_poly.pdbx_seq_one_letter_code
_entity_poly.pdbx_strand_id
1 'polypeptide(L)'
;MSQAAPYAPAGPDQPAPRARRTRLLVVPGGIVLLLIAIPGATYAFAENQLSQAQTSEARDAYSQALSQYGTAQTVAGNPVSRLLLGELADRAKTGTAETHYRWGVQLTEQKKFADSETQLRAAIRSGIADWAVRGNGALADLFYAWAQSLVADTQFQAGIDKYRQVAAVDPTGNLTASTNAGLAAAYASFAKWYLQQQPIDYPNALMWYEKLVKEFPDSSEAKTAQASSLPQTLYNAGVAFVGQMRYQQARDAMTEVVQNYAKTSWATQANAALAANQPLTGLLIMSDSNPTPVANRLVRIASHWRIVRAHTYDDQGGHIYQTTTDAKGNFSIPGGVPPAPNYLITWWDPSRNTFVTTFLSDNVPVNQVTVNPLEPAHTTVATS
;
A
#
# COMPACT_ATOMS: atom_id res chain seq x y z
N MET A 1 -79.35 -43.15 47.31
CA MET A 1 -79.26 -41.69 47.16
C MET A 1 -79.83 -41.37 45.79
N SER A 2 -81.14 -41.13 45.66
CA SER A 2 -81.81 -39.84 45.92
C SER A 2 -81.53 -38.87 44.76
N GLN A 3 -82.46 -38.51 43.87
CA GLN A 3 -83.92 -38.74 43.83
C GLN A 3 -84.43 -39.07 42.40
N ALA A 4 -85.63 -39.64 42.31
CA ALA A 4 -86.40 -39.86 41.08
C ALA A 4 -87.09 -38.53 40.64
N ALA A 5 -87.16 -38.17 39.34
CA ALA A 5 -88.26 -38.47 38.38
C ALA A 5 -89.58 -37.70 38.67
N PRO A 6 -90.65 -37.77 37.84
CA PRO A 6 -90.79 -38.02 36.39
C PRO A 6 -91.66 -36.94 35.68
N TYR A 7 -91.99 -37.09 34.38
CA TYR A 7 -93.37 -37.15 33.83
C TYR A 7 -93.48 -36.82 32.32
N ALA A 8 -94.18 -37.69 31.58
CA ALA A 8 -94.76 -37.52 30.23
C ALA A 8 -96.23 -38.03 30.32
N PRO A 9 -97.22 -37.72 29.42
CA PRO A 9 -97.18 -37.76 27.95
C PRO A 9 -97.81 -36.47 27.32
N ALA A 10 -98.42 -36.33 26.12
CA ALA A 10 -98.89 -37.24 25.05
C ALA A 10 -98.99 -36.54 23.66
N GLY A 11 -99.56 -37.24 22.65
CA GLY A 11 -100.03 -36.69 21.35
C GLY A 11 -101.57 -36.54 21.28
N PRO A 12 -102.25 -36.65 20.11
CA PRO A 12 -101.75 -36.98 18.76
C PRO A 12 -102.36 -36.18 17.54
N ASP A 13 -101.96 -36.61 16.32
CA ASP A 13 -102.69 -36.62 15.01
C ASP A 13 -102.97 -35.39 14.07
N GLN A 14 -102.25 -35.40 12.92
CA GLN A 14 -102.73 -35.28 11.50
C GLN A 14 -103.25 -33.93 10.92
N PRO A 15 -103.34 -33.71 9.57
CA PRO A 15 -103.01 -34.56 8.39
C PRO A 15 -102.07 -33.93 7.30
N ALA A 16 -101.90 -34.62 6.15
CA ALA A 16 -101.03 -34.29 4.98
C ALA A 16 -101.64 -33.23 3.99
N PRO A 17 -100.98 -32.75 2.88
CA PRO A 17 -100.55 -33.56 1.71
C PRO A 17 -99.31 -33.05 0.90
N ARG A 18 -99.17 -33.52 -0.37
CA ARG A 18 -97.96 -33.53 -1.24
C ARG A 18 -97.62 -32.23 -2.01
N ALA A 19 -96.31 -31.98 -2.12
CA ALA A 19 -95.49 -31.58 -3.29
C ALA A 19 -95.98 -30.56 -4.35
N ARG A 20 -95.13 -29.55 -4.61
CA ARG A 20 -94.84 -29.06 -5.98
C ARG A 20 -93.45 -28.42 -6.09
N ARG A 21 -92.80 -28.60 -7.25
CA ARG A 21 -91.54 -27.91 -7.64
C ARG A 21 -91.84 -26.44 -7.97
N THR A 22 -90.94 -25.54 -7.59
CA THR A 22 -90.77 -24.24 -8.26
C THR A 22 -89.28 -23.97 -8.43
N ARG A 23 -88.84 -23.67 -9.66
CA ARG A 23 -87.47 -23.21 -9.95
C ARG A 23 -87.33 -21.75 -9.52
N LEU A 24 -86.15 -21.35 -9.06
CA LEU A 24 -85.71 -19.96 -9.13
C LEU A 24 -84.21 -19.89 -9.46
N LEU A 25 -83.92 -19.35 -10.64
CA LEU A 25 -82.57 -19.13 -11.19
C LEU A 25 -82.11 -17.72 -10.76
N VAL A 26 -81.21 -17.63 -9.76
CA VAL A 26 -80.56 -16.40 -9.26
C VAL A 26 -79.21 -16.80 -8.63
N VAL A 27 -78.05 -16.16 -8.88
CA VAL A 27 -77.58 -15.31 -9.99
C VAL A 27 -76.05 -15.55 -10.12
N PRO A 28 -75.46 -15.82 -11.30
CA PRO A 28 -74.01 -16.07 -11.41
C PRO A 28 -73.11 -14.84 -11.13
N GLY A 29 -73.68 -13.64 -11.07
CA GLY A 29 -72.92 -12.38 -10.93
C GLY A 29 -72.34 -12.12 -9.54
N GLY A 30 -72.91 -12.69 -8.47
CA GLY A 30 -72.44 -12.43 -7.10
C GLY A 30 -71.04 -12.99 -6.82
N ILE A 31 -70.76 -14.19 -7.32
CA ILE A 31 -69.44 -14.84 -7.20
C ILE A 31 -68.40 -14.15 -8.10
N VAL A 32 -68.81 -13.70 -9.29
CA VAL A 32 -67.93 -12.93 -10.20
C VAL A 32 -67.55 -11.56 -9.61
N LEU A 33 -68.49 -10.84 -8.98
CA LEU A 33 -68.19 -9.58 -8.31
C LEU A 33 -67.26 -9.77 -7.09
N LEU A 34 -67.42 -10.83 -6.32
CA LEU A 34 -66.54 -11.14 -5.18
C LEU A 34 -65.14 -11.59 -5.63
N LEU A 35 -65.04 -12.30 -6.76
CA LEU A 35 -63.77 -12.67 -7.41
C LEU A 35 -63.03 -11.48 -8.06
N ILE A 36 -63.71 -10.37 -8.38
CA ILE A 36 -63.10 -9.15 -8.96
C ILE A 36 -62.81 -8.10 -7.87
N ALA A 37 -63.63 -7.99 -6.83
CA ALA A 37 -63.46 -7.02 -5.76
C ALA A 37 -62.19 -7.24 -4.92
N ILE A 38 -61.83 -8.51 -4.65
CA ILE A 38 -60.63 -8.84 -3.88
C ILE A 38 -59.35 -8.43 -4.64
N PRO A 39 -59.15 -8.79 -5.93
CA PRO A 39 -58.06 -8.26 -6.74
C PRO A 39 -58.05 -6.73 -6.87
N GLY A 40 -59.21 -6.08 -7.04
CA GLY A 40 -59.28 -4.62 -7.19
C GLY A 40 -58.78 -3.87 -5.96
N ALA A 41 -59.14 -4.35 -4.76
CA ALA A 41 -58.68 -3.76 -3.50
C ALA A 41 -57.16 -3.97 -3.28
N THR A 42 -56.63 -5.16 -3.60
CA THR A 42 -55.19 -5.41 -3.47
C THR A 42 -54.36 -4.65 -4.51
N TYR A 43 -54.87 -4.51 -5.74
CA TYR A 43 -54.28 -3.64 -6.77
C TYR A 43 -54.20 -2.18 -6.29
N ALA A 44 -55.33 -1.59 -5.85
CA ALA A 44 -55.38 -0.20 -5.43
C ALA A 44 -54.49 0.08 -4.20
N PHE A 45 -54.41 -0.86 -3.25
CA PHE A 45 -53.48 -0.74 -2.12
C PHE A 45 -52.01 -0.79 -2.59
N ALA A 46 -51.65 -1.73 -3.45
CA ALA A 46 -50.28 -1.87 -3.93
C ALA A 46 -49.83 -0.69 -4.81
N GLU A 47 -50.72 -0.11 -5.62
CA GLU A 47 -50.42 1.08 -6.44
C GLU A 47 -50.33 2.34 -5.59
N ASN A 48 -51.13 2.48 -4.53
CA ASN A 48 -50.97 3.54 -3.54
C ASN A 48 -49.61 3.43 -2.82
N GLN A 49 -49.18 2.22 -2.43
CA GLN A 49 -47.85 2.02 -1.85
C GLN A 49 -46.72 2.34 -2.83
N LEU A 50 -46.85 1.95 -4.11
CA LEU A 50 -45.90 2.29 -5.17
C LEU A 50 -45.77 3.82 -5.36
N SER A 51 -46.90 4.52 -5.43
CA SER A 51 -46.95 5.99 -5.58
C SER A 51 -46.36 6.72 -4.36
N GLN A 52 -46.62 6.22 -3.15
CA GLN A 52 -45.99 6.73 -1.94
C GLN A 52 -44.48 6.49 -1.93
N ALA A 53 -44.02 5.31 -2.38
CA ALA A 53 -42.60 5.00 -2.47
C ALA A 53 -41.85 5.96 -3.40
N GLN A 54 -42.39 6.21 -4.60
CA GLN A 54 -41.89 7.21 -5.55
C GLN A 54 -41.88 8.62 -4.94
N THR A 55 -42.90 8.98 -4.17
CA THR A 55 -42.99 10.30 -3.49
C THR A 55 -41.95 10.45 -2.38
N SER A 56 -41.66 9.37 -1.66
CA SER A 56 -40.61 9.33 -0.62
C SER A 56 -39.21 9.38 -1.24
N GLU A 57 -38.98 8.64 -2.32
CA GLU A 57 -37.73 8.64 -3.09
C GLU A 57 -37.43 10.02 -3.69
N ALA A 58 -38.42 10.69 -4.26
CA ALA A 58 -38.31 12.06 -4.77
C ALA A 58 -38.07 13.13 -3.68
N ARG A 59 -38.09 12.74 -2.40
CA ARG A 59 -37.78 13.59 -1.22
C ARG A 59 -36.53 13.11 -0.48
N ASP A 60 -35.71 12.26 -1.09
CA ASP A 60 -34.54 11.61 -0.49
C ASP A 60 -34.84 10.78 0.78
N ALA A 61 -36.11 10.43 1.02
CA ALA A 61 -36.54 9.62 2.16
C ALA A 61 -36.36 8.12 1.86
N TYR A 62 -35.14 7.74 1.45
CA TYR A 62 -34.81 6.43 0.88
C TYR A 62 -35.22 5.23 1.75
N SER A 63 -35.02 5.30 3.07
CA SER A 63 -35.47 4.24 4.00
C SER A 63 -37.00 4.05 4.00
N GLN A 64 -37.76 5.14 3.90
CA GLN A 64 -39.22 5.10 3.81
C GLN A 64 -39.67 4.57 2.44
N ALA A 65 -39.02 5.01 1.37
CA ALA A 65 -39.27 4.53 0.01
C ALA A 65 -39.05 3.00 -0.10
N LEU A 66 -37.93 2.47 0.42
CA LEU A 66 -37.65 1.03 0.43
C LEU A 66 -38.72 0.23 1.19
N SER A 67 -39.21 0.75 2.32
CA SER A 67 -40.30 0.12 3.10
C SER A 67 -41.62 0.07 2.30
N GLN A 68 -41.94 1.14 1.58
CA GLN A 68 -43.15 1.24 0.75
C GLN A 68 -43.05 0.36 -0.52
N TYR A 69 -41.90 0.36 -1.21
CA TYR A 69 -41.63 -0.54 -2.33
C TYR A 69 -41.66 -2.02 -1.90
N GLY A 70 -41.06 -2.36 -0.75
CA GLY A 70 -41.11 -3.72 -0.20
C GLY A 70 -42.52 -4.18 0.15
N THR A 71 -43.36 -3.26 0.63
CA THR A 71 -44.79 -3.52 0.87
C THR A 71 -45.55 -3.77 -0.44
N ALA A 72 -45.36 -2.91 -1.45
CA ALA A 72 -45.96 -3.10 -2.77
C ALA A 72 -45.53 -4.42 -3.42
N GLN A 73 -44.23 -4.74 -3.37
CA GLN A 73 -43.68 -5.99 -3.90
C GLN A 73 -44.22 -7.22 -3.16
N THR A 74 -44.43 -7.15 -1.85
CA THR A 74 -44.99 -8.27 -1.06
C THR A 74 -46.45 -8.56 -1.44
N VAL A 75 -47.27 -7.51 -1.61
CA VAL A 75 -48.69 -7.62 -1.99
C VAL A 75 -48.84 -8.14 -3.43
N ALA A 76 -48.03 -7.61 -4.35
CA ALA A 76 -48.06 -7.95 -5.77
C ALA A 76 -47.35 -9.27 -6.12
N GLY A 77 -46.35 -9.67 -5.33
CA GLY A 77 -45.50 -10.84 -5.58
C GLY A 77 -46.07 -12.18 -5.10
N ASN A 78 -47.15 -12.18 -4.30
CA ASN A 78 -47.85 -13.41 -3.89
C ASN A 78 -48.28 -14.22 -5.14
N PRO A 79 -48.13 -15.57 -5.18
CA PRO A 79 -48.45 -16.38 -6.36
C PRO A 79 -49.85 -16.16 -6.96
N VAL A 80 -50.86 -15.90 -6.12
CA VAL A 80 -52.24 -15.62 -6.56
C VAL A 80 -52.35 -14.21 -7.13
N SER A 81 -51.77 -13.23 -6.44
CA SER A 81 -51.74 -11.83 -6.87
C SER A 81 -50.96 -11.64 -8.17
N ARG A 82 -49.85 -12.35 -8.37
CA ARG A 82 -48.88 -12.12 -9.44
C ARG A 82 -49.44 -12.35 -10.84
N LEU A 83 -50.46 -13.19 -10.97
CA LEU A 83 -51.25 -13.38 -12.20
C LEU A 83 -51.97 -12.11 -12.67
N LEU A 84 -52.22 -11.16 -11.76
CA LEU A 84 -52.96 -9.92 -12.00
C LEU A 84 -52.12 -8.65 -11.73
N LEU A 85 -51.15 -8.74 -10.81
CA LEU A 85 -50.32 -7.64 -10.32
C LEU A 85 -48.85 -7.75 -10.79
N GLY A 86 -48.53 -8.64 -11.74
CA GLY A 86 -47.15 -8.93 -12.16
C GLY A 86 -46.36 -7.68 -12.57
N GLU A 87 -46.94 -6.82 -13.40
CA GLU A 87 -46.30 -5.56 -13.80
C GLU A 87 -46.02 -4.65 -12.60
N LEU A 88 -46.95 -4.56 -11.63
CA LEU A 88 -46.77 -3.75 -10.43
C LEU A 88 -45.67 -4.31 -9.53
N ALA A 89 -45.57 -5.64 -9.42
CA ALA A 89 -44.46 -6.30 -8.72
C ALA A 89 -43.10 -6.00 -9.37
N ASP A 90 -43.04 -5.98 -10.71
CA ASP A 90 -41.82 -5.70 -11.47
C ASP A 90 -41.45 -4.21 -11.43
N ARG A 91 -42.44 -3.29 -11.48
CA ARG A 91 -42.25 -1.85 -11.20
C ARG A 91 -41.72 -1.63 -9.78
N ALA A 92 -42.31 -2.27 -8.77
CA ALA A 92 -41.87 -2.15 -7.38
C ALA A 92 -40.45 -2.69 -7.18
N LYS A 93 -40.11 -3.84 -7.78
CA LYS A 93 -38.75 -4.40 -7.76
C LYS A 93 -37.74 -3.46 -8.43
N THR A 94 -38.11 -2.84 -9.54
CA THR A 94 -37.27 -1.88 -10.27
C THR A 94 -37.05 -0.62 -9.44
N GLY A 95 -38.10 -0.08 -8.82
CA GLY A 95 -38.02 1.04 -7.88
C GLY A 95 -37.12 0.73 -6.67
N THR A 96 -37.26 -0.44 -6.03
CA THR A 96 -36.35 -0.86 -4.94
C THR A 96 -34.87 -0.80 -5.35
N ALA A 97 -34.54 -1.25 -6.56
CA ALA A 97 -33.17 -1.22 -7.08
C ALA A 97 -32.70 0.22 -7.37
N GLU A 98 -33.58 1.07 -7.91
CA GLU A 98 -33.32 2.48 -8.14
C GLU A 98 -33.08 3.25 -6.83
N THR A 99 -33.90 3.02 -5.82
CA THR A 99 -33.82 3.64 -4.50
C THR A 99 -32.51 3.28 -3.80
N HIS A 100 -32.11 2.00 -3.87
CA HIS A 100 -30.78 1.56 -3.39
C HIS A 100 -29.63 2.23 -4.15
N TYR A 101 -29.74 2.35 -5.49
CA TYR A 101 -28.72 3.03 -6.29
C TYR A 101 -28.59 4.51 -5.90
N ARG A 102 -29.71 5.25 -5.89
CA ARG A 102 -29.76 6.69 -5.58
C ARG A 102 -29.26 6.97 -4.16
N TRP A 103 -29.69 6.18 -3.18
CA TRP A 103 -29.23 6.30 -1.80
C TRP A 103 -27.72 6.04 -1.69
N GLY A 104 -27.20 5.04 -2.39
CA GLY A 104 -25.77 4.76 -2.47
C GLY A 104 -24.97 5.95 -3.01
N VAL A 105 -25.37 6.50 -4.16
CA VAL A 105 -24.73 7.70 -4.73
C VAL A 105 -24.73 8.87 -3.75
N GLN A 106 -25.88 9.17 -3.12
CA GLN A 106 -25.98 10.23 -2.11
C GLN A 106 -25.08 9.99 -0.89
N LEU A 107 -24.92 8.74 -0.45
CA LEU A 107 -24.01 8.37 0.64
C LEU A 107 -22.54 8.51 0.25
N THR A 108 -22.18 8.28 -1.03
CA THR A 108 -20.84 8.55 -1.57
C THR A 108 -20.50 10.04 -1.48
N GLU A 109 -21.42 10.91 -1.90
CA GLU A 109 -21.27 12.37 -1.79
C GLU A 109 -21.11 12.83 -0.33
N GLN A 110 -21.83 12.19 0.60
CA GLN A 110 -21.69 12.40 2.05
C GLN A 110 -20.44 11.74 2.67
N LYS A 111 -19.57 11.12 1.86
CA LYS A 111 -18.40 10.33 2.31
C LYS A 111 -18.71 9.16 3.27
N LYS A 112 -19.96 8.70 3.32
CA LYS A 112 -20.41 7.53 4.09
C LYS A 112 -20.14 6.25 3.30
N PHE A 113 -18.87 6.00 3.02
CA PHE A 113 -18.46 5.05 1.98
C PHE A 113 -18.89 3.60 2.24
N ALA A 114 -18.87 3.13 3.49
CA ALA A 114 -19.29 1.78 3.85
C ALA A 114 -20.83 1.58 3.73
N ASP A 115 -21.61 2.58 4.10
CA ASP A 115 -23.06 2.57 3.92
C ASP A 115 -23.41 2.62 2.42
N SER A 116 -22.71 3.46 1.65
CA SER A 116 -22.84 3.53 0.19
C SER A 116 -22.56 2.17 -0.48
N GLU A 117 -21.44 1.51 -0.13
CA GLU A 117 -21.09 0.20 -0.67
C GLU A 117 -22.23 -0.82 -0.44
N THR A 118 -22.87 -0.76 0.72
CA THR A 118 -24.00 -1.63 1.08
C THR A 118 -25.22 -1.37 0.18
N GLN A 119 -25.58 -0.10 -0.05
CA GLN A 119 -26.72 0.26 -0.90
C GLN A 119 -26.46 -0.05 -2.39
N LEU A 120 -25.29 0.31 -2.92
CA LEU A 120 -24.93 0.05 -4.32
C LEU A 120 -24.86 -1.46 -4.61
N ARG A 121 -24.34 -2.28 -3.68
CA ARG A 121 -24.38 -3.74 -3.80
C ARG A 121 -25.79 -4.31 -3.72
N ALA A 122 -26.72 -3.68 -2.99
CA ALA A 122 -28.12 -4.09 -2.99
C ALA A 122 -28.79 -3.83 -4.36
N ALA A 123 -28.52 -2.69 -4.99
CA ALA A 123 -28.99 -2.39 -6.35
C ALA A 123 -28.48 -3.42 -7.39
N ILE A 124 -27.19 -3.80 -7.33
CA ILE A 124 -26.61 -4.85 -8.20
C ILE A 124 -27.27 -6.22 -7.95
N ARG A 125 -27.51 -6.58 -6.69
CA ARG A 125 -28.15 -7.86 -6.30
C ARG A 125 -29.63 -7.96 -6.69
N SER A 126 -30.26 -6.90 -7.20
CA SER A 126 -31.61 -6.95 -7.75
C SER A 126 -31.76 -7.93 -8.93
N GLY A 127 -30.66 -8.25 -9.62
CA GLY A 127 -30.65 -9.07 -10.83
C GLY A 127 -31.28 -8.39 -12.05
N ILE A 128 -31.46 -7.07 -12.01
CA ILE A 128 -31.89 -6.27 -13.16
C ILE A 128 -30.62 -5.77 -13.88
N ALA A 129 -30.46 -6.11 -15.15
CA ALA A 129 -29.21 -5.89 -15.89
C ALA A 129 -28.75 -4.42 -15.90
N ASP A 130 -29.67 -3.48 -16.12
CA ASP A 130 -29.36 -2.04 -16.14
C ASP A 130 -28.86 -1.55 -14.76
N TRP A 131 -29.49 -1.99 -13.66
CA TRP A 131 -29.04 -1.67 -12.29
C TRP A 131 -27.73 -2.35 -11.90
N ALA A 132 -27.43 -3.53 -12.45
CA ALA A 132 -26.12 -4.14 -12.29
C ALA A 132 -25.02 -3.32 -12.98
N VAL A 133 -25.27 -2.79 -14.19
CA VAL A 133 -24.32 -1.92 -14.91
C VAL A 133 -24.14 -0.60 -14.16
N ARG A 134 -25.23 0.12 -13.86
CA ARG A 134 -25.17 1.41 -13.15
C ARG A 134 -24.54 1.28 -11.76
N GLY A 135 -24.95 0.26 -10.99
CA GLY A 135 -24.43 0.02 -9.65
C GLY A 135 -22.95 -0.35 -9.63
N ASN A 136 -22.46 -1.09 -10.63
CA ASN A 136 -21.03 -1.37 -10.78
C ASN A 136 -20.23 -0.09 -11.11
N GLY A 137 -20.73 0.75 -12.01
CA GLY A 137 -20.13 2.07 -12.28
C GLY A 137 -20.05 2.95 -11.02
N ALA A 138 -21.16 3.09 -10.29
CA ALA A 138 -21.18 3.84 -9.04
C ALA A 138 -20.32 3.22 -7.93
N LEU A 139 -20.13 1.89 -7.90
CA LEU A 139 -19.14 1.25 -7.01
C LEU A 139 -17.70 1.59 -7.40
N ALA A 140 -17.41 1.74 -8.70
CA ALA A 140 -16.11 2.15 -9.19
C ALA A 140 -15.80 3.59 -8.73
N ASP A 141 -16.74 4.52 -8.93
CA ASP A 141 -16.66 5.90 -8.46
C ASP A 141 -16.52 5.97 -6.93
N LEU A 142 -17.30 5.17 -6.20
CA LEU A 142 -17.21 5.03 -4.74
C LEU A 142 -15.81 4.61 -4.29
N PHE A 143 -15.25 3.54 -4.86
CA PHE A 143 -13.95 3.03 -4.46
C PHE A 143 -12.83 4.00 -4.80
N TYR A 144 -12.93 4.71 -5.93
CA TYR A 144 -12.01 5.77 -6.30
C TYR A 144 -12.05 6.95 -5.30
N ALA A 145 -13.24 7.45 -4.98
CA ALA A 145 -13.42 8.55 -4.01
C ALA A 145 -13.01 8.16 -2.58
N TRP A 146 -13.31 6.93 -2.16
CA TRP A 146 -12.89 6.41 -0.86
C TRP A 146 -11.37 6.27 -0.78
N ALA A 147 -10.73 5.74 -1.84
CA ALA A 147 -9.28 5.65 -1.93
C ALA A 147 -8.60 7.02 -1.81
N GLN A 148 -9.12 8.04 -2.51
CA GLN A 148 -8.64 9.43 -2.38
C GLN A 148 -8.73 9.95 -0.94
N SER A 149 -9.85 9.72 -0.24
CA SER A 149 -10.01 10.13 1.16
C SER A 149 -9.00 9.42 2.07
N LEU A 150 -8.86 8.09 1.93
CA LEU A 150 -7.92 7.30 2.74
C LEU A 150 -6.47 7.75 2.54
N VAL A 151 -6.06 8.06 1.32
CA VAL A 151 -4.71 8.58 1.03
C VAL A 151 -4.51 9.98 1.62
N ALA A 152 -5.52 10.85 1.57
CA ALA A 152 -5.47 12.18 2.20
C ALA A 152 -5.37 12.08 3.74
N ASP A 153 -6.05 11.11 4.34
CA ASP A 153 -5.98 10.78 5.77
C ASP A 153 -4.73 9.96 6.15
N THR A 154 -3.73 9.85 5.25
CA THR A 154 -2.47 9.08 5.39
C THR A 154 -2.63 7.57 5.58
N GLN A 155 -3.81 7.01 5.37
CA GLN A 155 -4.10 5.57 5.38
C GLN A 155 -3.72 4.94 4.03
N PHE A 156 -2.47 5.14 3.60
CA PHE A 156 -1.99 4.85 2.25
C PHE A 156 -2.29 3.42 1.78
N GLN A 157 -2.01 2.42 2.62
CA GLN A 157 -2.24 1.01 2.26
C GLN A 157 -3.74 0.73 2.00
N ALA A 158 -4.63 1.19 2.88
CA ALA A 158 -6.07 1.04 2.71
C ALA A 158 -6.58 1.77 1.46
N GLY A 159 -6.04 2.96 1.17
CA GLY A 159 -6.35 3.72 -0.04
C GLY A 159 -5.90 3.00 -1.33
N ILE A 160 -4.67 2.47 -1.34
CA ILE A 160 -4.14 1.64 -2.43
C ILE A 160 -5.02 0.41 -2.68
N ASP A 161 -5.44 -0.27 -1.62
CA ASP A 161 -6.28 -1.47 -1.73
C ASP A 161 -7.72 -1.14 -2.15
N LYS A 162 -8.22 0.08 -1.90
CA LYS A 162 -9.49 0.58 -2.46
C LYS A 162 -9.35 1.00 -3.93
N TYR A 163 -8.27 1.64 -4.36
CA TYR A 163 -8.01 1.88 -5.79
C TYR A 163 -7.97 0.57 -6.59
N ARG A 164 -7.32 -0.47 -6.06
CA ARG A 164 -7.28 -1.80 -6.69
C ARG A 164 -8.66 -2.45 -6.84
N GLN A 165 -9.64 -2.12 -6.00
CA GLN A 165 -11.01 -2.62 -6.12
C GLN A 165 -11.78 -2.00 -7.31
N VAL A 166 -11.38 -0.82 -7.81
CA VAL A 166 -12.03 -0.16 -8.96
C VAL A 166 -12.03 -1.08 -10.19
N ALA A 167 -10.89 -1.69 -10.51
CA ALA A 167 -10.75 -2.58 -11.67
C ALA A 167 -11.63 -3.84 -11.62
N ALA A 168 -12.13 -4.23 -10.44
CA ALA A 168 -13.04 -5.37 -10.29
C ALA A 168 -14.51 -5.02 -10.59
N VAL A 169 -14.86 -3.73 -10.65
CA VAL A 169 -16.23 -3.23 -10.89
C VAL A 169 -16.36 -2.32 -12.11
N ASP A 170 -15.25 -1.82 -12.68
CA ASP A 170 -15.21 -1.11 -13.97
C ASP A 170 -14.53 -1.98 -15.06
N PRO A 171 -15.22 -3.00 -15.61
CA PRO A 171 -14.69 -3.81 -16.70
C PRO A 171 -14.58 -3.04 -18.02
N THR A 172 -15.22 -1.86 -18.11
CA THR A 172 -15.12 -0.93 -19.23
C THR A 172 -13.84 -0.10 -19.22
N GLY A 173 -13.17 0.02 -18.06
CA GLY A 173 -11.92 0.75 -17.90
C GLY A 173 -12.04 2.28 -17.94
N ASN A 174 -13.25 2.82 -17.74
CA ASN A 174 -13.53 4.26 -17.73
C ASN A 174 -12.66 5.03 -16.73
N LEU A 175 -12.39 4.44 -15.57
CA LEU A 175 -11.57 5.01 -14.49
C LEU A 175 -10.12 4.49 -14.50
N THR A 176 -9.70 3.65 -15.45
CA THR A 176 -8.35 3.03 -15.41
C THR A 176 -7.23 4.06 -15.38
N ALA A 177 -7.30 5.09 -16.23
CA ALA A 177 -6.27 6.14 -16.28
C ALA A 177 -6.21 6.94 -14.97
N SER A 178 -7.37 7.38 -14.46
CA SER A 178 -7.48 8.11 -13.20
C SER A 178 -7.02 7.28 -12.01
N THR A 179 -7.38 6.00 -11.97
CA THR A 179 -7.00 5.05 -10.89
C THR A 179 -5.49 4.80 -10.90
N ASN A 180 -4.88 4.62 -12.07
CA ASN A 180 -3.43 4.46 -12.18
C ASN A 180 -2.67 5.73 -11.76
N ALA A 181 -3.18 6.92 -12.12
CA ALA A 181 -2.62 8.18 -11.64
C ALA A 181 -2.77 8.33 -10.11
N GLY A 182 -3.93 7.97 -9.56
CA GLY A 182 -4.19 7.96 -8.12
C GLY A 182 -3.30 6.98 -7.34
N LEU A 183 -3.05 5.79 -7.88
CA LEU A 183 -2.11 4.81 -7.33
C LEU A 183 -0.67 5.31 -7.36
N ALA A 184 -0.23 5.90 -8.48
CA ALA A 184 1.11 6.48 -8.60
C ALA A 184 1.33 7.61 -7.57
N ALA A 185 0.35 8.51 -7.43
CA ALA A 185 0.36 9.57 -6.42
C ALA A 185 0.34 9.02 -4.98
N ALA A 186 -0.41 7.94 -4.73
CA ALA A 186 -0.46 7.28 -3.42
C ALA A 186 0.89 6.64 -3.05
N TYR A 187 1.53 5.91 -3.98
CA TYR A 187 2.84 5.30 -3.75
C TYR A 187 3.92 6.36 -3.51
N ALA A 188 3.93 7.43 -4.31
CA ALA A 188 4.85 8.55 -4.13
C ALA A 188 4.65 9.27 -2.78
N SER A 189 3.40 9.42 -2.34
CA SER A 189 3.07 10.03 -1.04
C SER A 189 3.46 9.12 0.13
N PHE A 190 3.26 7.81 0.01
CA PHE A 190 3.65 6.85 1.04
C PHE A 190 5.18 6.79 1.19
N ALA A 191 5.92 6.79 0.08
CA ALA A 191 7.38 6.89 0.11
C ALA A 191 7.87 8.16 0.83
N LYS A 192 7.24 9.32 0.54
CA LYS A 192 7.54 10.59 1.23
C LYS A 192 7.20 10.56 2.71
N TRP A 193 6.13 9.87 3.11
CA TRP A 193 5.74 9.72 4.52
C TRP A 193 6.80 8.95 5.33
N TYR A 194 7.43 7.91 4.75
CA TYR A 194 8.56 7.22 5.39
C TYR A 194 9.79 8.12 5.58
N LEU A 195 9.99 9.10 4.68
CA LEU A 195 11.05 10.12 4.80
C LEU A 195 10.77 11.18 5.89
N GLN A 196 9.56 11.23 6.44
CA GLN A 196 9.16 12.14 7.51
C GLN A 196 9.16 11.47 8.90
N GLN A 197 9.44 10.17 8.98
CA GLN A 197 9.51 9.44 10.25
C GLN A 197 10.77 9.79 11.05
N GLN A 198 10.72 9.57 12.36
CA GLN A 198 11.86 9.74 13.26
C GLN A 198 12.09 8.44 14.05
N PRO A 199 13.18 7.68 13.79
CA PRO A 199 14.18 7.89 12.74
C PRO A 199 13.60 7.72 11.32
N ILE A 200 14.29 8.30 10.33
CA ILE A 200 13.90 8.22 8.91
C ILE A 200 14.02 6.77 8.42
N ASP A 201 12.94 6.26 7.81
CA ASP A 201 12.86 4.91 7.28
C ASP A 201 13.21 4.88 5.79
N TYR A 202 14.51 4.98 5.49
CA TYR A 202 15.02 4.89 4.13
C TYR A 202 14.64 3.57 3.42
N PRO A 203 14.73 2.37 4.05
CA PRO A 203 14.36 1.12 3.38
C PRO A 203 12.92 1.09 2.85
N ASN A 204 11.93 1.50 3.65
CA ASN A 204 10.55 1.53 3.17
C ASN A 204 10.29 2.65 2.17
N ALA A 205 10.94 3.82 2.31
CA ALA A 205 10.85 4.89 1.33
C ALA A 205 11.35 4.45 -0.07
N LEU A 206 12.51 3.78 -0.11
CA LEU A 206 13.10 3.23 -1.33
C LEU A 206 12.20 2.18 -1.97
N MET A 207 11.75 1.18 -1.20
CA MET A 207 10.82 0.14 -1.67
C MET A 207 9.57 0.73 -2.33
N TRP A 208 8.97 1.78 -1.77
CA TRP A 208 7.76 2.39 -2.34
C TRP A 208 8.03 3.21 -3.61
N TYR A 209 9.17 3.90 -3.71
CA TYR A 209 9.59 4.53 -4.96
C TYR A 209 9.96 3.51 -6.05
N GLU A 210 10.62 2.40 -5.71
CA GLU A 210 10.91 1.30 -6.64
C GLU A 210 9.63 0.67 -7.18
N LYS A 211 8.65 0.38 -6.29
CA LYS A 211 7.32 -0.11 -6.68
C LYS A 211 6.61 0.87 -7.60
N LEU A 212 6.65 2.17 -7.29
CA LEU A 212 6.07 3.23 -8.14
C LEU A 212 6.67 3.19 -9.55
N VAL A 213 7.99 3.13 -9.65
CA VAL A 213 8.70 3.09 -10.93
C VAL A 213 8.44 1.80 -11.70
N LYS A 214 8.29 0.67 -11.00
CA LYS A 214 8.02 -0.64 -11.60
C LYS A 214 6.57 -0.79 -12.09
N GLU A 215 5.60 -0.34 -11.30
CA GLU A 215 4.16 -0.54 -11.56
C GLU A 215 3.55 0.60 -12.40
N PHE A 216 4.09 1.81 -12.34
CA PHE A 216 3.58 3.00 -13.05
C PHE A 216 4.68 3.80 -13.77
N PRO A 217 5.55 3.17 -14.59
CA PRO A 217 6.75 3.80 -15.18
C PRO A 217 6.47 5.07 -15.97
N ASP A 218 5.31 5.17 -16.63
CA ASP A 218 4.93 6.32 -17.44
C ASP A 218 4.36 7.51 -16.65
N SER A 219 4.08 7.34 -15.35
CA SER A 219 3.54 8.41 -14.51
C SER A 219 4.54 9.57 -14.31
N SER A 220 4.01 10.77 -14.09
CA SER A 220 4.77 11.97 -13.68
C SER A 220 5.58 11.71 -12.40
N GLU A 221 4.98 10.96 -11.49
CA GLU A 221 5.50 10.56 -10.19
C GLU A 221 6.69 9.61 -10.35
N ALA A 222 6.58 8.56 -11.17
CA ALA A 222 7.68 7.64 -11.45
C ALA A 222 8.85 8.34 -12.15
N LYS A 223 8.58 9.20 -13.13
CA LYS A 223 9.59 10.01 -13.82
C LYS A 223 10.33 10.95 -12.85
N THR A 224 9.61 11.56 -11.91
CA THR A 224 10.18 12.39 -10.83
C THR A 224 10.98 11.55 -9.82
N ALA A 225 10.51 10.32 -9.52
CA ALA A 225 11.21 9.40 -8.64
C ALA A 225 12.55 8.96 -9.25
N GLN A 226 12.57 8.52 -10.51
CA GLN A 226 13.81 8.19 -11.24
C GLN A 226 14.77 9.38 -11.36
N ALA A 227 14.26 10.56 -11.72
CA ALA A 227 15.10 11.72 -11.99
C ALA A 227 15.69 12.37 -10.73
N SER A 228 15.05 12.21 -9.57
CA SER A 228 15.45 12.89 -8.33
C SER A 228 15.21 12.09 -7.05
N SER A 229 13.98 11.61 -6.80
CA SER A 229 13.62 11.13 -5.45
C SER A 229 14.36 9.85 -5.02
N LEU A 230 14.52 8.87 -5.91
CA LEU A 230 15.32 7.66 -5.65
C LEU A 230 16.79 7.98 -5.38
N PRO A 231 17.53 8.64 -6.30
CA PRO A 231 18.95 8.93 -6.08
C PRO A 231 19.20 9.86 -4.89
N GLN A 232 18.30 10.82 -4.62
CA GLN A 232 18.35 11.62 -3.39
C GLN A 232 18.17 10.76 -2.13
N THR A 233 17.21 9.84 -2.14
CA THR A 233 16.91 8.97 -0.99
C THR A 233 18.06 8.00 -0.72
N LEU A 234 18.62 7.37 -1.77
CA LEU A 234 19.79 6.50 -1.68
C LEU A 234 21.02 7.26 -1.14
N TYR A 235 21.30 8.46 -1.66
CA TYR A 235 22.43 9.27 -1.18
C TYR A 235 22.26 9.65 0.30
N ASN A 236 21.08 10.13 0.69
CA ASN A 236 20.78 10.49 2.07
C ASN A 236 20.82 9.28 3.02
N ALA A 237 20.35 8.11 2.56
CA ALA A 237 20.49 6.84 3.29
C ALA A 237 21.97 6.50 3.49
N GLY A 238 22.79 6.64 2.45
CA GLY A 238 24.23 6.45 2.52
C GLY A 238 24.90 7.33 3.56
N VAL A 239 24.61 8.64 3.56
CA VAL A 239 25.11 9.59 4.57
C VAL A 239 24.67 9.19 5.98
N ALA A 240 23.40 8.80 6.16
CA ALA A 240 22.89 8.34 7.46
C ALA A 240 23.57 7.04 7.93
N PHE A 241 23.88 6.12 7.02
CA PHE A 241 24.60 4.89 7.33
C PHE A 241 26.06 5.14 7.74
N VAL A 242 26.76 6.13 7.16
CA VAL A 242 28.09 6.55 7.65
C VAL A 242 28.00 7.02 9.12
N GLY A 243 27.01 7.86 9.44
CA GLY A 243 26.77 8.31 10.83
C GLY A 243 26.41 7.19 11.82
N GLN A 244 25.92 6.06 11.31
CA GLN A 244 25.64 4.84 12.08
C GLN A 244 26.80 3.83 12.07
N MET A 245 27.96 4.17 11.49
CA MET A 245 29.12 3.29 11.27
C MET A 245 28.81 2.05 10.40
N ARG A 246 27.73 2.10 9.60
CA ARG A 246 27.27 1.03 8.71
C ARG A 246 27.90 1.17 7.32
N TYR A 247 29.23 1.23 7.29
CA TYR A 247 29.99 1.67 6.12
C TYR A 247 29.75 0.85 4.85
N GLN A 248 29.53 -0.46 4.95
CA GLN A 248 29.22 -1.28 3.78
C GLN A 248 27.90 -0.84 3.13
N GLN A 249 26.83 -0.68 3.91
CA GLN A 249 25.54 -0.23 3.39
C GLN A 249 25.57 1.22 2.89
N ALA A 250 26.44 2.06 3.47
CA ALA A 250 26.72 3.39 2.93
C ALA A 250 27.36 3.32 1.53
N ARG A 251 28.36 2.44 1.35
CA ARG A 251 28.99 2.20 0.06
C ARG A 251 28.03 1.62 -0.96
N ASP A 252 27.23 0.62 -0.58
CA ASP A 252 26.26 -0.03 -1.46
C ASP A 252 25.26 1.00 -1.99
N ALA A 253 24.65 1.79 -1.09
CA ALA A 253 23.68 2.83 -1.47
C ALA A 253 24.31 3.92 -2.36
N MET A 254 25.50 4.45 -2.02
CA MET A 254 26.16 5.46 -2.85
C MET A 254 26.62 4.92 -4.21
N THR A 255 27.09 3.67 -4.25
CA THR A 255 27.46 2.98 -5.49
C THR A 255 26.25 2.80 -6.40
N GLU A 256 25.09 2.48 -5.83
CA GLU A 256 23.84 2.40 -6.58
C GLU A 256 23.45 3.76 -7.21
N VAL A 257 23.61 4.88 -6.48
CA VAL A 257 23.41 6.22 -7.05
C VAL A 257 24.33 6.46 -8.26
N VAL A 258 25.63 6.14 -8.12
CA VAL A 258 26.61 6.34 -9.19
C VAL A 258 26.31 5.46 -10.42
N GLN A 259 25.95 4.19 -10.22
CA GLN A 259 25.71 3.24 -11.31
C GLN A 259 24.37 3.46 -12.02
N ASN A 260 23.28 3.55 -11.26
CA ASN A 260 21.92 3.55 -11.83
C ASN A 260 21.42 4.97 -12.16
N TYR A 261 21.99 6.00 -11.53
CA TYR A 261 21.52 7.39 -11.64
C TYR A 261 22.63 8.37 -12.05
N ALA A 262 23.63 7.87 -12.80
CA ALA A 262 24.87 8.57 -13.22
C ALA A 262 24.69 9.99 -13.80
N LYS A 263 23.52 10.33 -14.35
CA LYS A 263 23.21 11.64 -14.94
C LYS A 263 22.70 12.68 -13.93
N THR A 264 22.49 12.29 -12.67
CA THR A 264 21.93 13.16 -11.62
C THR A 264 23.03 13.87 -10.83
N SER A 265 22.73 15.03 -10.24
CA SER A 265 23.64 15.73 -9.32
C SER A 265 24.01 14.88 -8.10
N TRP A 266 23.11 14.00 -7.66
CA TRP A 266 23.34 13.04 -6.58
C TRP A 266 24.41 12.01 -6.93
N ALA A 267 24.53 11.58 -8.19
CA ALA A 267 25.63 10.71 -8.61
C ALA A 267 26.98 11.42 -8.54
N THR A 268 27.05 12.71 -8.90
CA THR A 268 28.27 13.53 -8.69
C THR A 268 28.63 13.61 -7.20
N GLN A 269 27.65 13.83 -6.31
CA GLN A 269 27.89 13.88 -4.85
C GLN A 269 28.31 12.52 -4.28
N ALA A 270 27.62 11.44 -4.67
CA ALA A 270 27.94 10.07 -4.26
C ALA A 270 29.34 9.66 -4.73
N ASN A 271 29.71 9.96 -5.98
CA ASN A 271 31.03 9.68 -6.51
C ASN A 271 32.13 10.49 -5.79
N ALA A 272 31.87 11.76 -5.49
CA ALA A 272 32.79 12.59 -4.71
C ALA A 272 32.97 12.06 -3.28
N ALA A 273 31.90 11.61 -2.62
CA ALA A 273 31.95 11.01 -1.28
C ALA A 273 32.71 9.66 -1.29
N LEU A 274 32.46 8.81 -2.29
CA LEU A 274 33.16 7.53 -2.48
C LEU A 274 34.65 7.70 -2.83
N ALA A 275 35.05 8.82 -3.44
CA ALA A 275 36.45 9.14 -3.76
C ALA A 275 37.16 9.98 -2.68
N ALA A 276 36.44 10.48 -1.67
CA ALA A 276 36.98 11.38 -0.66
C ALA A 276 38.05 10.69 0.20
N ASN A 277 39.08 11.45 0.60
CA ASN A 277 40.10 10.97 1.52
C ASN A 277 39.48 10.49 2.84
N GLN A 278 39.90 9.32 3.30
CA GLN A 278 39.48 8.76 4.58
C GLN A 278 40.54 9.06 5.65
N PRO A 279 40.12 9.29 6.91
CA PRO A 279 41.07 9.34 8.02
C PRO A 279 41.85 8.03 8.11
N LEU A 280 43.19 8.12 8.08
CA LEU A 280 44.08 6.98 8.26
C LEU A 280 44.96 7.23 9.48
N THR A 281 44.81 6.34 10.46
CA THR A 281 45.54 6.35 11.73
C THR A 281 46.27 5.02 11.91
N GLY A 282 47.21 4.98 12.85
CA GLY A 282 47.81 3.72 13.25
C GLY A 282 48.75 3.83 14.42
N LEU A 283 49.34 2.71 14.79
CA LEU A 283 50.29 2.56 15.89
C LEU A 283 51.55 1.87 15.37
N LEU A 284 52.72 2.46 15.60
CA LEU A 284 54.01 1.85 15.30
C LEU A 284 54.59 1.18 16.55
N ILE A 285 54.87 -0.12 16.49
CA ILE A 285 55.40 -0.94 17.58
C ILE A 285 56.66 -1.71 17.15
N MET A 286 57.52 -2.03 18.10
CA MET A 286 58.55 -3.06 17.91
C MET A 286 57.92 -4.46 17.96
N SER A 287 58.47 -5.40 17.19
CA SER A 287 58.00 -6.79 17.09
C SER A 287 58.65 -7.70 18.15
N ASP A 288 58.83 -7.17 19.35
CA ASP A 288 59.40 -7.88 20.49
C ASP A 288 58.32 -8.64 21.29
N SER A 289 58.73 -9.35 22.35
CA SER A 289 57.82 -10.14 23.19
C SER A 289 56.83 -9.31 24.01
N ASN A 290 56.99 -7.97 24.03
CA ASN A 290 56.10 -7.01 24.67
C ASN A 290 56.02 -5.76 23.79
N PRO A 291 55.03 -5.64 22.89
CA PRO A 291 55.05 -4.70 21.77
C PRO A 291 55.23 -3.24 22.22
N THR A 292 56.46 -2.75 22.09
CA THR A 292 56.85 -1.43 22.61
C THR A 292 56.61 -0.34 21.57
N PRO A 293 55.88 0.75 21.88
CA PRO A 293 55.61 1.80 20.90
C PRO A 293 56.86 2.58 20.46
N VAL A 294 56.95 2.89 19.17
CA VAL A 294 58.10 3.58 18.56
C VAL A 294 57.80 5.06 18.35
N ALA A 295 58.26 5.89 19.29
CA ALA A 295 58.05 7.34 19.27
C ALA A 295 58.95 8.12 18.29
N ASN A 296 58.51 9.33 17.92
CA ASN A 296 59.25 10.32 17.12
C ASN A 296 59.78 9.77 15.79
N ARG A 297 59.02 8.89 15.15
CA ARG A 297 59.41 8.15 13.95
C ARG A 297 58.67 8.67 12.73
N LEU A 298 59.40 9.06 11.70
CA LEU A 298 58.81 9.42 10.41
C LEU A 298 58.26 8.16 9.73
N VAL A 299 56.96 8.17 9.44
CA VAL A 299 56.20 7.11 8.77
C VAL A 299 55.79 7.62 7.39
N ARG A 300 55.88 6.75 6.39
CA ARG A 300 55.43 6.97 5.02
C ARG A 300 54.38 5.94 4.63
N ILE A 301 53.40 6.37 3.86
CA ILE A 301 52.35 5.54 3.29
C ILE A 301 52.32 5.79 1.78
N ALA A 302 52.70 4.76 1.00
CA ALA A 302 52.89 4.87 -0.45
C ALA A 302 51.68 4.29 -1.20
N SER A 303 51.11 5.10 -2.11
CA SER A 303 49.94 4.71 -2.93
C SER A 303 50.28 3.79 -4.11
N HIS A 304 51.56 3.69 -4.45
CA HIS A 304 52.07 2.79 -5.47
C HIS A 304 53.36 2.18 -4.96
N TRP A 305 53.51 0.88 -5.10
CA TRP A 305 54.74 0.16 -4.81
C TRP A 305 54.72 -1.19 -5.53
N ARG A 306 55.90 -1.78 -5.66
CA ARG A 306 56.10 -3.14 -6.18
C ARG A 306 57.30 -3.79 -5.52
N ILE A 307 57.38 -5.11 -5.56
CA ILE A 307 58.60 -5.84 -5.21
C ILE A 307 59.51 -5.90 -6.43
N VAL A 308 60.78 -5.55 -6.24
CA VAL A 308 61.81 -5.54 -7.32
C VAL A 308 62.86 -6.63 -7.16
N ARG A 309 63.04 -7.15 -5.94
CA ARG A 309 63.82 -8.34 -5.58
C ARG A 309 63.43 -8.75 -4.15
N ALA A 310 63.87 -9.93 -3.70
CA ALA A 310 63.64 -10.39 -2.33
C ALA A 310 63.95 -9.30 -1.29
N HIS A 311 63.00 -9.09 -0.37
CA HIS A 311 63.03 -8.08 0.70
C HIS A 311 63.31 -6.64 0.24
N THR A 312 63.02 -6.30 -1.01
CA THR A 312 63.22 -4.94 -1.55
C THR A 312 62.00 -4.50 -2.36
N TYR A 313 61.39 -3.39 -1.93
CA TYR A 313 60.33 -2.72 -2.64
C TYR A 313 60.86 -1.49 -3.41
N ASP A 314 60.04 -1.02 -4.36
CA ASP A 314 60.19 0.24 -5.08
C ASP A 314 58.84 0.97 -4.97
N ASP A 315 58.84 2.19 -4.46
CA ASP A 315 57.66 3.04 -4.21
C ASP A 315 57.59 4.27 -5.15
N GLN A 316 58.37 4.27 -6.23
CA GLN A 316 58.38 5.36 -7.22
C GLN A 316 57.09 5.41 -8.05
N GLY A 317 56.69 6.62 -8.44
CA GLY A 317 55.52 6.86 -9.31
C GLY A 317 54.17 6.98 -8.59
N GLY A 318 54.13 6.74 -7.27
CA GLY A 318 52.94 6.96 -6.44
C GLY A 318 52.97 8.30 -5.68
N HIS A 319 51.86 8.61 -5.01
CA HIS A 319 51.84 9.65 -3.98
C HIS A 319 52.33 9.05 -2.66
N ILE A 320 53.21 9.77 -1.96
CA ILE A 320 53.72 9.41 -0.64
C ILE A 320 53.10 10.35 0.39
N TYR A 321 52.28 9.80 1.28
CA TYR A 321 51.79 10.49 2.46
C TYR A 321 52.80 10.28 3.59
N GLN A 322 53.00 11.29 4.44
CA GLN A 322 53.99 11.22 5.52
C GLN A 322 53.49 11.90 6.80
N THR A 323 53.93 11.37 7.94
CA THR A 323 53.58 11.84 9.28
C THR A 323 54.62 11.34 10.29
N THR A 324 54.59 11.82 11.53
CA THR A 324 55.52 11.41 12.59
C THR A 324 54.74 10.79 13.74
N THR A 325 55.26 9.72 14.35
CA THR A 325 54.64 9.10 15.52
C THR A 325 54.78 9.96 16.78
N ASP A 326 53.73 9.98 17.60
CA ASP A 326 53.71 10.62 18.91
C ASP A 326 54.55 9.86 19.96
N ALA A 327 54.59 10.36 21.20
CA ALA A 327 55.31 9.72 22.31
C ALA A 327 54.79 8.31 22.69
N LYS A 328 53.62 7.91 22.17
CA LYS A 328 52.97 6.60 22.35
C LYS A 328 52.98 5.78 21.06
N GLY A 329 53.76 6.16 20.05
CA GLY A 329 53.86 5.46 18.76
C GLY A 329 52.66 5.67 17.82
N ASN A 330 51.64 6.45 18.18
CA ASN A 330 50.49 6.68 17.32
C ASN A 330 50.84 7.63 16.19
N PHE A 331 50.26 7.41 15.01
CA PHE A 331 50.32 8.34 13.90
C PHE A 331 48.95 8.58 13.27
N SER A 332 48.82 9.73 12.60
CA SER A 332 47.65 10.10 11.81
C SER A 332 48.12 10.82 10.56
N ILE A 333 47.53 10.52 9.40
CA ILE A 333 47.84 11.20 8.14
C ILE A 333 47.02 12.50 8.06
N PRO A 334 47.65 13.69 8.02
CA PRO A 334 46.93 14.95 7.88
C PRO A 334 46.13 14.99 6.57
N GLY A 335 44.83 15.28 6.65
CA GLY A 335 43.95 15.28 5.48
C GLY A 335 43.57 13.91 4.93
N GLY A 336 43.96 12.81 5.61
CA GLY A 336 43.63 11.45 5.20
C GLY A 336 44.32 10.98 3.91
N VAL A 337 43.90 9.82 3.41
CA VAL A 337 44.34 9.28 2.11
C VAL A 337 43.14 8.82 1.27
N PRO A 338 43.21 8.86 -0.08
CA PRO A 338 42.16 8.32 -0.94
C PRO A 338 41.85 6.84 -0.65
N PRO A 339 40.65 6.35 -0.97
CA PRO A 339 40.35 4.92 -0.90
C PRO A 339 41.15 4.14 -1.95
N ALA A 340 41.96 3.19 -1.50
CA ALA A 340 42.65 2.23 -2.35
C ALA A 340 43.04 0.97 -1.54
N PRO A 341 43.14 -0.20 -2.20
CA PRO A 341 43.75 -1.38 -1.58
C PRO A 341 45.26 -1.24 -1.50
N ASN A 342 45.87 -1.98 -0.58
CA ASN A 342 47.32 -2.25 -0.56
C ASN A 342 48.22 -1.01 -0.50
N TYR A 343 47.92 -0.01 0.34
CA TYR A 343 48.93 1.00 0.68
C TYR A 343 50.09 0.34 1.44
N LEU A 344 51.33 0.58 1.01
CA LEU A 344 52.51 0.11 1.75
C LEU A 344 52.90 1.12 2.82
N ILE A 345 53.13 0.64 4.05
CA ILE A 345 53.59 1.45 5.17
C ILE A 345 55.07 1.16 5.44
N THR A 346 55.85 2.23 5.53
CA THR A 346 57.29 2.21 5.81
C THR A 346 57.63 3.23 6.89
N TRP A 347 58.74 3.03 7.60
CA TRP A 347 59.24 3.98 8.60
C TRP A 347 60.72 4.23 8.43
N TRP A 348 61.18 5.37 8.95
CA TRP A 348 62.58 5.79 8.91
C TRP A 348 63.45 5.04 9.93
N ASP A 349 64.21 4.05 9.46
CA ASP A 349 65.23 3.36 10.25
C ASP A 349 66.50 4.23 10.32
N PRO A 350 66.88 4.75 11.52
CA PRO A 350 68.02 5.64 11.66
C PRO A 350 69.36 4.86 11.61
N SER A 351 69.34 3.54 11.85
CA SER A 351 70.53 2.69 11.78
C SER A 351 70.93 2.38 10.34
N ARG A 352 69.94 2.35 9.43
CA ARG A 352 70.12 2.11 7.99
C ARG A 352 70.04 3.38 7.15
N ASN A 353 69.69 4.52 7.76
CA ASN A 353 69.52 5.83 7.10
C ASN A 353 68.58 5.75 5.88
N THR A 354 67.48 4.99 6.00
CA THR A 354 66.52 4.75 4.92
C THR A 354 65.13 4.39 5.44
N PHE A 355 64.14 4.38 4.55
CA PHE A 355 62.83 3.81 4.85
C PHE A 355 62.86 2.28 4.71
N VAL A 356 62.18 1.61 5.64
CA VAL A 356 62.08 0.15 5.68
C VAL A 356 60.65 -0.30 5.95
N THR A 357 60.37 -1.57 5.62
CA THR A 357 59.17 -2.29 6.01
C THR A 357 59.53 -3.73 6.38
N THR A 358 58.66 -4.43 7.08
CA THR A 358 58.85 -5.83 7.47
C THR A 358 58.26 -6.77 6.43
N PHE A 359 58.95 -7.88 6.17
CA PHE A 359 58.57 -8.91 5.20
C PHE A 359 58.24 -10.22 5.92
N LEU A 360 57.14 -10.87 5.53
CA LEU A 360 56.75 -12.21 5.99
C LEU A 360 57.50 -13.31 5.23
N SER A 361 57.80 -13.04 3.97
CA SER A 361 58.60 -13.86 3.05
C SER A 361 59.23 -12.93 2.01
N ASP A 362 60.10 -13.47 1.16
CA ASP A 362 60.88 -12.75 0.12
C ASP A 362 60.10 -11.63 -0.58
N ASN A 363 58.82 -11.86 -0.91
CA ASN A 363 58.00 -10.97 -1.73
C ASN A 363 56.71 -10.45 -1.06
N VAL A 364 56.52 -10.66 0.26
CA VAL A 364 55.28 -10.27 0.96
C VAL A 364 55.60 -9.30 2.12
N PRO A 365 55.41 -7.98 1.95
CA PRO A 365 55.51 -7.04 3.06
C PRO A 365 54.28 -7.16 3.97
N VAL A 366 54.51 -7.15 5.28
CA VAL A 366 53.50 -7.31 6.34
C VAL A 366 52.67 -6.04 6.51
N ASN A 367 53.32 -4.88 6.49
CA ASN A 367 52.70 -3.62 6.86
C ASN A 367 52.01 -2.97 5.65
N GLN A 368 50.89 -3.57 5.26
CA GLN A 368 49.97 -3.04 4.24
C GLN A 368 48.65 -2.59 4.89
N VAL A 369 47.98 -1.60 4.31
CA VAL A 369 46.63 -1.19 4.72
C VAL A 369 45.73 -0.98 3.51
N THR A 370 44.50 -1.48 3.59
CA THR A 370 43.43 -1.15 2.63
C THR A 370 42.57 -0.06 3.22
N VAL A 371 42.31 0.98 2.44
CA VAL A 371 41.46 2.10 2.82
C VAL A 371 40.17 2.01 2.01
N ASN A 372 39.08 1.66 2.66
CA ASN A 372 37.77 1.51 2.02
C ASN A 372 37.06 2.87 1.92
N PRO A 373 36.25 3.11 0.88
CA PRO A 373 35.41 4.32 0.83
C PRO A 373 34.49 4.46 2.05
N LEU A 374 34.32 5.70 2.51
CA LEU A 374 33.43 6.10 3.61
C LEU A 374 33.79 5.53 5.00
N GLU A 375 34.93 4.86 5.14
CA GLU A 375 35.33 4.10 6.33
C GLU A 375 36.71 4.57 6.82
N PRO A 376 36.83 5.11 8.04
CA PRO A 376 38.11 5.43 8.65
C PRO A 376 38.99 4.18 8.80
N ALA A 377 40.26 4.28 8.40
CA ALA A 377 41.20 3.18 8.46
C ALA A 377 42.12 3.30 9.69
N HIS A 378 42.37 2.15 10.33
CA HIS A 378 43.32 2.00 11.42
C HIS A 378 44.22 0.78 11.18
N THR A 379 45.49 0.87 11.56
CA THR A 379 46.46 -0.21 11.35
C THR A 379 47.57 -0.23 12.42
N THR A 380 48.06 -1.42 12.76
CA THR A 380 49.24 -1.60 13.61
C THR A 380 50.42 -1.98 12.73
N VAL A 381 51.47 -1.18 12.80
CA VAL A 381 52.69 -1.33 12.00
C VAL A 381 53.76 -1.95 12.91
N ALA A 382 54.22 -3.13 12.56
CA ALA A 382 55.22 -3.86 13.33
C ALA A 382 56.61 -3.65 12.71
N THR A 383 57.56 -3.16 13.51
CA THR A 383 58.98 -3.07 13.13
C THR A 383 59.68 -4.34 13.58
N SER A 384 60.02 -5.22 12.64
CA SER A 384 60.75 -6.49 12.86
C SER A 384 62.06 -6.31 13.61
#